data_AF-A0A6L9QG72-F1
#
_entry.id   AF-A0A6L9QG72-F1
#
_cell.length_a   1.000
_cell.length_b   1.000
_cell.length_c   1.000
_cell.angle_alpha   90.00
_cell.angle_beta   90.00
_cell.angle_gamma   90.00
#
_symmetry.space_group_name_H-M   'P 1'
#
loop_
_entity.id
_entity.type
_entity.pdbx_description
1 polymer ?
#
loop_
_entity_poly.entity_id
_entity_poly.type
_entity_poly.pdbx_seq_one_letter_code
_entity_poly.pdbx_strand_id
1 'polypeptide(L)'
;MPEGGAAAREAEYAARLLGFLRDLARARRRPSRDLADHDHVHWLAGLPGDVYVEADAGPGDVLFSVPVIPLTPPVVLEEFDGWLALRNWYRILRDLADEEVVLATGLLSWRPAVHDHLLSTPVRIAVDERSERIDVVLAGHTVLRDRDLLSGHPGFRPAGWIADAVQSGQGFGLNASVGDVLRKWCQVALTTPADYREDWTPGTDAATPAPRIRLAPALVVRPPGRAAIADHHARLLSLLPRGVPDGLARLVSPAQKPQVMHIPERAPETVPDLLAGLLARGHRVLVATSGPAASAALRAALPPGLAALTATDQATAAQVADAIREAAPDLAGATEREKAAALRLAELRDKPDEPPPDRRDEDPDLSWMPVRPDMPPTPPISRSEAAELVVLLAEESPERKARTAQRDVDPGALPSAAYVRTLIDAEVAAAERAERAKTDLSQRLRASDVTLLARLDGDASVVAAALRDLGLDGHPGGWNPADLAVRAFGDALAERRPLIWARVSEMTSRAQWAERALADLGAHRVDLPAEADLRGLAAAA
;
A
#
# COMPACT_ATOMS: atom_id res chain seq x y z
N MET A 1 -10.76 43.19 -32.95
CA MET A 1 -10.21 43.69 -31.67
C MET A 1 -11.03 43.43 -30.38
N PRO A 2 -12.18 42.71 -30.34
CA PRO A 2 -12.84 42.41 -29.06
C PRO A 2 -12.45 41.07 -28.40
N GLU A 3 -11.87 40.11 -29.15
CA GLU A 3 -11.61 38.74 -28.65
C GLU A 3 -10.47 38.66 -27.63
N GLY A 4 -9.40 39.45 -27.79
CA GLY A 4 -8.26 39.43 -26.86
C GLY A 4 -8.59 39.89 -25.43
N GLY A 5 -9.61 40.75 -25.28
CA GLY A 5 -10.04 41.23 -23.96
C GLY A 5 -10.95 40.26 -23.20
N ALA A 6 -11.58 39.30 -23.88
CA ALA A 6 -12.40 38.27 -23.24
C ALA A 6 -11.51 37.14 -22.69
N ALA A 7 -10.57 36.64 -23.49
CA ALA A 7 -9.62 35.61 -23.08
C ALA A 7 -8.73 36.05 -21.90
N ALA A 8 -8.31 37.32 -21.87
CA ALA A 8 -7.53 37.86 -20.76
C ALA A 8 -8.32 37.90 -19.43
N ARG A 9 -9.60 38.30 -19.48
CA ARG A 9 -10.49 38.31 -18.29
C ARG A 9 -10.78 36.90 -17.78
N GLU A 10 -10.91 35.95 -18.70
CA GLU A 10 -11.12 34.55 -18.40
C GLU A 10 -9.92 33.93 -17.68
N ALA A 11 -8.70 34.17 -18.18
CA ALA A 11 -7.46 33.75 -17.54
C ALA A 11 -7.29 34.35 -16.14
N GLU A 12 -7.65 35.63 -15.97
CA GLU A 12 -7.58 36.29 -14.66
C GLU A 12 -8.59 35.71 -13.65
N TYR A 13 -9.80 35.39 -14.09
CA TYR A 13 -10.80 34.74 -13.23
C TYR A 13 -10.42 33.31 -12.88
N ALA A 14 -9.91 32.53 -13.84
CA ALA A 14 -9.36 31.20 -13.61
C ALA A 14 -8.19 31.23 -12.61
N ALA A 15 -7.29 32.20 -12.73
CA ALA A 15 -6.19 32.39 -11.78
C ALA A 15 -6.69 32.70 -10.36
N ARG A 16 -7.70 33.57 -10.22
CA ARG A 16 -8.31 33.88 -8.92
C ARG A 16 -8.98 32.66 -8.29
N LEU A 17 -9.77 31.90 -9.07
CA LEU A 17 -10.48 30.72 -8.59
C LEU A 17 -9.50 29.62 -8.14
N LEU A 18 -8.51 29.28 -8.98
CA LEU A 18 -7.51 28.27 -8.65
C LEU A 18 -6.63 28.72 -7.47
N GLY A 19 -6.32 30.01 -7.38
CA GLY A 19 -5.65 30.61 -6.22
C GLY A 19 -6.45 30.42 -4.94
N PHE A 20 -7.75 30.74 -4.98
CA PHE A 20 -8.66 30.54 -3.84
C PHE A 20 -8.78 29.08 -3.42
N LEU A 21 -8.93 28.14 -4.37
CA LEU A 21 -9.03 26.70 -4.06
C LEU A 21 -7.73 26.15 -3.47
N ARG A 22 -6.58 26.56 -4.00
CA ARG A 22 -5.26 26.26 -3.41
C ARG A 22 -5.18 26.81 -1.98
N ASP A 23 -5.55 28.06 -1.77
CA ASP A 23 -5.44 28.72 -0.47
C ASP A 23 -6.45 28.15 0.54
N LEU A 24 -7.63 27.72 0.10
CA LEU A 24 -8.61 27.00 0.92
C LEU A 24 -8.11 25.60 1.30
N ALA A 25 -7.52 24.87 0.35
CA ALA A 25 -6.88 23.58 0.62
C ALA A 25 -5.73 23.73 1.63
N ARG A 26 -4.96 24.83 1.53
CA ARG A 26 -3.91 25.20 2.48
C ARG A 26 -4.44 25.69 3.83
N ALA A 27 -5.52 26.47 3.89
CA ALA A 27 -6.06 27.05 5.11
C ALA A 27 -6.80 26.03 5.99
N ARG A 28 -7.32 24.96 5.40
CA ARG A 28 -7.86 23.81 6.15
C ARG A 28 -6.77 22.90 6.75
N ARG A 29 -5.50 23.27 6.57
CA ARG A 29 -4.36 22.64 7.22
C ARG A 29 -4.14 23.28 8.60
N ARG A 30 -4.17 22.48 9.66
CA ARG A 30 -3.27 22.75 10.80
C ARG A 30 -2.01 21.93 10.52
N PRO A 31 -0.85 22.56 10.22
CA PRO A 31 0.39 21.82 10.11
C PRO A 31 0.64 21.16 11.47
N SER A 32 0.73 19.84 11.51
CA SER A 32 1.27 19.14 12.67
C SER A 32 2.67 19.68 12.93
N ARG A 33 2.93 20.03 14.19
CA ARG A 33 4.24 20.52 14.68
C ARG A 33 4.82 19.57 15.72
N ASP A 34 4.09 18.55 16.11
CA ASP A 34 4.50 17.51 17.04
C ASP A 34 4.23 16.15 16.40
N LEU A 35 5.18 15.22 16.52
CA LEU A 35 5.01 13.84 16.08
C LEU A 35 3.77 13.18 16.68
N ALA A 36 3.36 13.60 17.87
CA ALA A 36 2.15 13.12 18.54
C ALA A 36 0.85 13.45 17.79
N ASP A 37 0.88 14.41 16.85
CA ASP A 37 -0.28 14.78 16.02
C ASP A 37 -0.43 13.87 14.78
N HIS A 38 0.55 13.00 14.48
CA HIS A 38 0.48 12.05 13.37
C HIS A 38 -0.11 10.72 13.84
N ASP A 39 -0.94 10.09 12.99
CA ASP A 39 -1.64 8.84 13.34
C ASP A 39 -0.65 7.70 13.62
N HIS A 40 0.38 7.57 12.78
CA HIS A 40 1.40 6.54 12.92
C HIS A 40 2.79 7.05 12.50
N VAL A 41 3.79 6.77 13.34
CA VAL A 41 5.21 7.05 13.11
C VAL A 41 6.01 5.78 13.36
N HIS A 42 6.65 5.25 12.33
CA HIS A 42 7.45 4.02 12.38
C HIS A 42 8.91 4.32 12.06
N TRP A 43 9.77 4.24 13.07
CA TRP A 43 11.20 4.56 12.95
C TRP A 43 11.96 3.47 12.22
N LEU A 44 12.73 3.81 11.18
CA LEU A 44 13.56 2.85 10.46
C LEU A 44 14.68 2.27 11.34
N ALA A 45 15.07 2.94 12.43
CA ALA A 45 15.97 2.37 13.43
C ALA A 45 15.42 1.11 14.12
N GLY A 46 14.10 0.89 14.07
CA GLY A 46 13.46 -0.32 14.55
C GLY A 46 13.36 -1.44 13.51
N LEU A 47 13.91 -1.27 12.31
CA LEU A 47 13.96 -2.34 11.31
C LEU A 47 14.85 -3.49 11.81
N PRO A 48 14.47 -4.75 11.55
CA PRO A 48 15.32 -5.90 11.83
C PRO A 48 16.64 -5.79 11.05
N GLY A 49 17.73 -6.29 11.64
CA GLY A 49 19.06 -6.25 10.99
C GLY A 49 19.13 -6.98 9.65
N ASP A 50 18.21 -7.90 9.39
CA ASP A 50 18.12 -8.65 8.13
C ASP A 50 17.46 -7.85 6.99
N VAL A 51 16.83 -6.71 7.30
CA VAL A 51 16.23 -5.83 6.28
C VAL A 51 17.27 -4.82 5.82
N TYR A 52 17.76 -5.02 4.61
CA TYR A 52 18.66 -4.06 3.99
C TYR A 52 17.90 -2.81 3.52
N VAL A 53 18.42 -1.64 3.87
CA VAL A 53 17.90 -0.34 3.42
C VAL A 53 18.87 0.24 2.39
N GLU A 54 18.38 0.44 1.18
CA GLU A 54 19.10 1.05 0.06
C GLU A 54 19.10 2.58 0.23
N ALA A 55 20.11 3.10 0.91
CA ALA A 55 20.19 4.52 1.22
C ALA A 55 20.33 5.39 -0.05
N ASP A 56 20.90 4.85 -1.12
CA ASP A 56 21.11 5.54 -2.39
C ASP A 56 19.92 5.38 -3.36
N ALA A 57 18.79 4.83 -2.90
CA ALA A 57 17.58 4.65 -3.71
C ALA A 57 17.10 5.98 -4.33
N GLY A 58 16.89 5.95 -5.65
CA GLY A 58 16.37 7.07 -6.43
C GLY A 58 14.84 7.08 -6.55
N PRO A 59 14.28 8.04 -7.31
CA PRO A 59 12.84 8.12 -7.54
C PRO A 59 12.32 6.89 -8.30
N GLY A 60 11.37 6.18 -7.69
CA GLY A 60 10.81 4.95 -8.23
C GLY A 60 11.56 3.68 -7.79
N ASP A 61 12.71 3.83 -7.13
CA ASP A 61 13.48 2.70 -6.61
C ASP A 61 12.92 2.21 -5.27
N VAL A 62 13.20 0.95 -4.98
CA VAL A 62 12.85 0.31 -3.72
C VAL A 62 13.84 0.76 -2.64
N LEU A 63 13.35 1.40 -1.58
CA LEU A 63 14.12 1.77 -0.40
C LEU A 63 14.48 0.53 0.42
N PHE A 64 13.52 -0.35 0.67
CA PHE A 64 13.75 -1.66 1.27
C PHE A 64 12.58 -2.60 0.96
N SER A 65 12.83 -3.89 1.06
CA SER A 65 11.83 -4.94 0.87
C SER A 65 11.75 -5.81 2.12
N VAL A 66 10.54 -6.20 2.49
CA VAL A 66 10.31 -7.23 3.51
C VAL A 66 9.88 -8.51 2.79
N PRO A 67 10.67 -9.60 2.88
CA PRO A 67 10.33 -10.88 2.25
C PRO A 67 9.18 -11.56 2.98
N VAL A 68 8.61 -12.60 2.37
CA VAL A 68 7.63 -13.47 3.05
C VAL A 68 8.27 -14.11 4.25
N ILE A 69 7.54 -14.04 5.35
CA ILE A 69 7.98 -14.59 6.62
C ILE A 69 7.25 -15.91 6.82
N PRO A 70 7.98 -17.03 7.04
CA PRO A 70 7.34 -18.28 7.38
C PRO A 70 6.49 -18.12 8.65
N LEU A 71 5.28 -18.68 8.64
CA LEU A 71 4.35 -18.61 9.77
C LEU A 71 4.88 -19.31 11.03
N THR A 72 5.81 -20.26 10.86
CA THR A 72 6.43 -21.01 11.95
C THR A 72 7.59 -20.20 12.54
N PRO A 73 7.60 -19.93 13.86
CA PRO A 73 8.69 -19.23 14.50
C PRO A 73 9.96 -20.09 14.52
N PRO A 74 11.16 -19.48 14.42
CA PRO A 74 12.42 -20.19 14.57
C PRO A 74 12.60 -20.69 16.02
N VAL A 75 13.31 -21.81 16.15
CA VAL A 75 13.56 -22.47 17.45
C VAL A 75 14.68 -21.76 18.24
N VAL A 76 15.52 -20.97 17.55
CA VAL A 76 16.62 -20.21 18.14
C VAL A 76 16.10 -18.86 18.66
N LEU A 77 16.29 -18.57 19.95
CA LEU A 77 15.83 -17.34 20.61
C LEU A 77 16.34 -16.06 19.94
N GLU A 78 17.61 -16.02 19.53
CA GLU A 78 18.18 -14.86 18.82
C GLU A 78 17.51 -14.62 17.44
N GLU A 79 17.07 -15.69 16.77
CA GLU A 79 16.32 -15.61 15.50
C GLU A 79 14.84 -15.29 15.74
N PHE A 80 14.30 -15.62 16.92
CA PHE A 80 12.92 -15.37 17.29
C PHE A 80 12.61 -13.88 17.40
N ASP A 81 13.51 -13.10 18.02
CA ASP A 81 13.35 -11.65 18.13
C ASP A 81 13.39 -10.97 16.76
N GLY A 82 14.31 -11.40 15.89
CA GLY A 82 14.39 -10.94 14.50
C GLY A 82 13.14 -11.30 13.70
N TRP A 83 12.67 -12.54 13.82
CA TRP A 83 11.43 -13.02 13.19
C TRP A 83 10.19 -12.25 13.67
N LEU A 84 10.07 -11.99 14.98
CA LEU A 84 8.97 -11.25 15.55
C LEU A 84 8.96 -9.79 15.07
N ALA A 85 10.13 -9.15 15.05
CA ALA A 85 10.29 -7.79 14.53
C ALA A 85 9.94 -7.72 13.04
N LEU A 86 10.42 -8.67 12.22
CA LEU A 86 10.10 -8.76 10.80
C LEU A 86 8.60 -8.93 10.59
N ARG A 87 7.95 -9.79 11.39
CA ARG A 87 6.49 -10.03 11.32
C ARG A 87 5.68 -8.81 11.74
N ASN A 88 6.15 -8.06 12.74
CA ASN A 88 5.56 -6.81 13.14
C ASN A 88 5.63 -5.78 11.98
N TRP A 89 6.81 -5.63 11.37
CA TRP A 89 6.99 -4.74 10.21
C TRP A 89 6.17 -5.16 9.01
N TYR A 90 6.08 -6.45 8.71
CA TYR A 90 5.23 -6.97 7.65
C TYR A 90 3.77 -6.54 7.83
N ARG A 91 3.22 -6.71 9.04
CA ARG A 91 1.85 -6.29 9.36
C ARG A 91 1.68 -4.79 9.23
N ILE A 92 2.59 -4.01 9.82
CA ILE A 92 2.57 -2.55 9.72
C ILE A 92 2.54 -2.13 8.26
N LEU A 93 3.49 -2.57 7.43
CA LEU A 93 3.55 -2.14 6.04
C LEU A 93 2.33 -2.56 5.23
N ARG A 94 1.76 -3.74 5.52
CA ARG A 94 0.52 -4.18 4.89
C ARG A 94 -0.67 -3.29 5.26
N ASP A 95 -0.80 -2.92 6.53
CA ASP A 95 -1.85 -2.00 6.99
C ASP A 95 -1.66 -0.59 6.39
N LEU A 96 -0.41 -0.19 6.13
CA LEU A 96 -0.07 1.09 5.53
C LEU A 96 -0.15 1.13 4.00
N ALA A 97 -0.43 0.01 3.32
CA ALA A 97 -0.38 -0.07 1.85
C ALA A 97 -1.40 0.84 1.15
N ASP A 98 -2.54 1.09 1.81
CA ASP A 98 -3.63 1.94 1.32
C ASP A 98 -3.57 3.39 1.85
N GLU A 99 -2.55 3.72 2.64
CA GLU A 99 -2.39 5.02 3.31
C GLU A 99 -1.40 5.94 2.59
N GLU A 100 -1.52 7.27 2.82
CA GLU A 100 -0.53 8.23 2.32
C GLU A 100 0.71 8.26 3.23
N VAL A 101 1.72 7.48 2.87
CA VAL A 101 2.96 7.37 3.65
C VAL A 101 4.06 8.26 3.07
N VAL A 102 4.85 8.88 3.95
CA VAL A 102 6.10 9.55 3.59
C VAL A 102 7.27 9.00 4.39
N LEU A 103 8.44 8.94 3.75
CA LEU A 103 9.72 8.86 4.44
C LEU A 103 10.06 10.27 4.95
N ALA A 104 10.11 10.41 6.27
CA ALA A 104 10.44 11.63 6.96
C ALA A 104 11.88 11.57 7.49
N THR A 105 12.67 12.61 7.24
CA THR A 105 14.08 12.68 7.67
C THR A 105 14.42 14.05 8.25
N GLY A 106 15.41 14.11 9.14
CA GLY A 106 15.81 15.34 9.83
C GLY A 106 14.83 15.74 10.92
N LEU A 107 14.69 14.91 11.96
CA LEU A 107 13.87 15.18 13.13
C LEU A 107 14.38 16.41 13.88
N LEU A 108 13.62 17.51 13.83
CA LEU A 108 13.87 18.73 14.58
C LEU A 108 13.23 18.63 15.96
N SER A 109 14.04 18.67 17.00
CA SER A 109 13.60 18.75 18.39
C SER A 109 13.89 20.15 18.95
N TRP A 110 12.85 20.97 19.03
CA TRP A 110 12.89 22.32 19.60
C TRP A 110 11.65 22.56 20.46
N ARG A 111 11.60 21.91 21.62
CA ARG A 111 10.42 21.95 22.51
C ARG A 111 10.34 23.29 23.27
N PRO A 112 9.12 23.82 23.50
CA PRO A 112 7.82 23.26 23.13
C PRO A 112 7.35 23.64 21.71
N ALA A 113 8.17 24.31 20.91
CA ALA A 113 7.73 24.91 19.64
C ALA A 113 7.49 23.88 18.53
N VAL A 114 8.42 22.94 18.33
CA VAL A 114 8.37 21.93 17.26
C VAL A 114 9.07 20.63 17.69
N HIS A 115 8.45 19.50 17.36
CA HIS A 115 9.04 18.17 17.37
C HIS A 115 8.54 17.39 16.15
N ASP A 116 9.12 17.61 14.96
CA ASP A 116 8.71 16.97 13.70
C ASP A 116 9.87 16.98 12.69
N HIS A 117 9.76 16.21 11.60
CA HIS A 117 10.78 16.09 10.56
C HIS A 117 10.75 17.25 9.55
N LEU A 118 11.95 17.66 9.11
CA LEU A 118 12.14 18.74 8.15
C LEU A 118 11.96 18.31 6.69
N LEU A 119 12.40 17.11 6.33
CA LEU A 119 12.32 16.60 4.96
C LEU A 119 11.27 15.51 4.87
N SER A 120 10.55 15.47 3.75
CA SER A 120 9.50 14.49 3.52
C SER A 120 9.53 14.03 2.06
N THR A 121 9.81 12.75 1.86
CA THR A 121 9.78 12.10 0.54
C THR A 121 8.57 11.16 0.48
N PRO A 122 7.64 11.31 -0.48
CA PRO A 122 6.52 10.37 -0.61
C PRO A 122 7.00 8.94 -0.80
N VAL A 123 6.23 7.99 -0.27
CA VAL A 123 6.53 6.56 -0.36
C VAL A 123 5.28 5.84 -0.82
N ARG A 124 5.46 4.85 -1.70
CA ARG A 124 4.42 3.90 -2.08
C ARG A 124 4.80 2.53 -1.56
N ILE A 125 3.91 1.91 -0.79
CA ILE A 125 4.09 0.55 -0.33
C ILE A 125 3.40 -0.37 -1.34
N ALA A 126 4.17 -1.24 -1.98
CA ALA A 126 3.70 -2.16 -3.00
C ALA A 126 3.68 -3.59 -2.43
N VAL A 127 2.53 -4.23 -2.45
CA VAL A 127 2.38 -5.63 -2.05
C VAL A 127 2.33 -6.48 -3.33
N ASP A 128 3.30 -7.39 -3.50
CA ASP A 128 3.26 -8.38 -4.57
C ASP A 128 2.27 -9.50 -4.18
N GLU A 129 1.13 -9.61 -4.87
CA GLU A 129 0.10 -10.61 -4.58
C GLU A 129 0.58 -12.05 -4.79
N ARG A 130 1.58 -12.28 -5.66
CA ARG A 130 2.07 -13.62 -5.98
C ARG A 130 3.13 -14.07 -4.99
N SER A 131 4.05 -13.17 -4.66
CA SER A 131 5.16 -13.48 -3.77
C SER A 131 4.92 -13.03 -2.34
N GLU A 132 3.80 -12.38 -2.02
CA GLU A 132 3.50 -11.75 -0.72
C GLU A 132 4.58 -10.79 -0.19
N ARG A 133 5.60 -10.45 -0.98
CA ARG A 133 6.66 -9.50 -0.65
C ARG A 133 6.09 -8.09 -0.59
N ILE A 134 6.59 -7.30 0.37
CA ILE A 134 6.22 -5.89 0.48
C ILE A 134 7.44 -5.04 0.15
N ASP A 135 7.30 -4.20 -0.88
CA ASP A 135 8.34 -3.28 -1.34
C ASP A 135 7.97 -1.85 -0.94
N VAL A 136 8.88 -1.16 -0.25
CA VAL A 136 8.73 0.25 0.10
C VAL A 136 9.44 1.09 -0.95
N VAL A 137 8.68 1.77 -1.81
CA VAL A 137 9.20 2.45 -3.00
C VAL A 137 9.20 3.96 -2.79
N LEU A 138 10.32 4.64 -3.05
CA LEU A 138 10.38 6.11 -2.99
C LEU A 138 9.62 6.70 -4.18
N ALA A 139 8.69 7.62 -3.92
CA ALA A 139 7.82 8.23 -4.91
C ALA A 139 7.90 9.76 -4.89
N GLY A 140 7.68 10.39 -6.04
CA GLY A 140 7.54 11.85 -6.13
C GLY A 140 8.83 12.62 -5.81
N HIS A 141 8.67 13.78 -5.16
CA HIS A 141 9.76 14.71 -4.84
C HIS A 141 9.83 14.96 -3.33
N THR A 142 11.04 15.19 -2.82
CA THR A 142 11.21 15.62 -1.42
C THR A 142 10.73 17.04 -1.23
N VAL A 143 10.07 17.29 -0.11
CA VAL A 143 9.65 18.62 0.33
C VAL A 143 10.35 19.00 1.62
N LEU A 144 10.83 20.25 1.70
CA LEU A 144 11.31 20.87 2.93
C LEU A 144 10.15 21.56 3.66
N ARG A 145 9.90 21.15 4.90
CA ARG A 145 8.78 21.60 5.76
C ARG A 145 9.15 22.70 6.76
N ASP A 146 10.32 23.31 6.63
CA ASP A 146 10.82 24.29 7.60
C ASP A 146 9.88 25.49 7.80
N ARG A 147 9.31 26.03 6.71
CA ARG A 147 8.32 27.10 6.74
C ARG A 147 7.01 26.65 7.38
N ASP A 148 6.60 25.41 7.15
CA ASP A 148 5.36 24.87 7.73
C ASP A 148 5.46 24.74 9.25
N LEU A 149 6.63 24.32 9.72
CA LEU A 149 6.90 24.07 11.13
C LEU A 149 7.22 25.36 11.89
N LEU A 150 8.03 26.24 11.31
CA LEU A 150 8.67 27.35 12.02
C LEU A 150 8.24 28.75 11.55
N SER A 151 7.28 28.89 10.62
CA SER A 151 6.80 30.23 10.22
C SER A 151 6.34 31.03 11.44
N GLY A 152 6.89 32.23 11.61
CA GLY A 152 6.59 33.12 12.73
C GLY A 152 7.40 32.86 14.00
N HIS A 153 8.26 31.84 14.03
CA HIS A 153 9.15 31.59 15.15
C HIS A 153 10.33 32.59 15.15
N PRO A 154 10.63 33.30 16.27
CA PRO A 154 11.60 34.40 16.27
C PRO A 154 13.03 33.97 15.93
N GLY A 155 13.37 32.70 16.16
CA GLY A 155 14.70 32.15 15.85
C GLY A 155 14.86 31.61 14.44
N PHE A 156 13.81 31.57 13.60
CA PHE A 156 13.84 30.98 12.26
C PHE A 156 14.01 32.05 11.17
N ARG A 157 14.91 31.79 10.21
CA ARG A 157 15.19 32.64 9.05
C ARG A 157 15.14 31.78 7.79
N PRO A 158 14.13 31.93 6.91
CA PRO A 158 14.00 31.06 5.75
C PRO A 158 15.17 31.26 4.76
N ALA A 159 15.82 30.16 4.37
CA ALA A 159 16.88 30.17 3.37
C ALA A 159 16.35 29.62 2.04
N GLY A 160 15.90 30.51 1.15
CA GLY A 160 15.26 30.14 -0.13
C GLY A 160 16.10 29.17 -0.99
N TRP A 161 17.41 29.38 -1.04
CA TRP A 161 18.32 28.54 -1.83
C TRP A 161 18.40 27.09 -1.34
N ILE A 162 18.09 26.80 -0.07
CA ILE A 162 18.00 25.42 0.43
C ILE A 162 16.73 24.76 -0.11
N ALA A 163 15.61 25.48 -0.10
CA ALA A 163 14.37 25.00 -0.68
C ALA A 163 14.55 24.75 -2.19
N ASP A 164 15.26 25.63 -2.91
CA ASP A 164 15.59 25.45 -4.32
C ASP A 164 16.48 24.23 -4.56
N ALA A 165 17.45 23.96 -3.68
CA ALA A 165 18.29 22.76 -3.73
C ALA A 165 17.49 21.48 -3.49
N VAL A 166 16.55 21.49 -2.54
CA VAL A 166 15.65 20.35 -2.30
C VAL A 166 14.74 20.12 -3.51
N GLN A 167 14.18 21.20 -4.07
CA GLN A 167 13.34 21.14 -5.25
C GLN A 167 14.08 20.62 -6.50
N SER A 168 15.40 20.81 -6.58
CA SER A 168 16.25 20.27 -7.64
C SER A 168 16.71 18.82 -7.39
N GLY A 169 16.28 18.20 -6.29
CA GLY A 169 16.51 16.78 -5.98
C GLY A 169 17.53 16.50 -4.89
N GLN A 170 18.10 17.52 -4.23
CA GLN A 170 18.95 17.31 -3.04
C GLN A 170 18.09 16.91 -1.83
N GLY A 171 18.65 16.12 -0.92
CA GLY A 171 17.94 15.59 0.24
C GLY A 171 16.85 14.58 -0.11
N PHE A 172 16.98 13.88 -1.24
CA PHE A 172 16.06 12.84 -1.64
C PHE A 172 16.27 11.53 -0.87
N GLY A 173 15.19 10.94 -0.36
CA GLY A 173 15.25 9.63 0.29
C GLY A 173 16.16 9.62 1.52
N LEU A 174 17.15 8.73 1.52
CA LEU A 174 18.21 8.61 2.53
C LEU A 174 19.61 8.85 1.95
N ASN A 175 19.70 9.47 0.77
CA ASN A 175 20.98 9.62 0.11
C ASN A 175 21.94 10.52 0.90
N ALA A 176 23.23 10.47 0.59
CA ALA A 176 24.24 11.27 1.28
C ALA A 176 23.94 12.78 1.27
N SER A 177 23.21 13.28 0.26
CA SER A 177 22.85 14.70 0.19
C SER A 177 21.85 15.15 1.26
N VAL A 178 21.10 14.23 1.89
CA VAL A 178 20.21 14.53 3.03
C VAL A 178 21.00 15.13 4.18
N GLY A 179 22.11 14.49 4.58
CA GLY A 179 22.95 14.99 5.66
C GLY A 179 23.56 16.36 5.36
N ASP A 180 23.96 16.59 4.10
CA ASP A 180 24.50 17.88 3.67
C ASP A 180 23.45 18.99 3.66
N VAL A 181 22.23 18.70 3.20
CA VAL A 181 21.11 19.65 3.24
C VAL A 181 20.76 20.01 4.68
N LEU A 182 20.65 19.03 5.57
CA LEU A 182 20.34 19.26 6.99
C LEU A 182 21.44 20.04 7.70
N ARG A 183 22.72 19.70 7.47
CA ARG A 183 23.86 20.43 8.03
C ARG A 183 23.89 21.89 7.58
N LYS A 184 23.66 22.14 6.28
CA LYS A 184 23.54 23.50 5.73
C LYS A 184 22.36 24.24 6.34
N TRP A 185 21.21 23.60 6.42
CA TRP A 185 20.01 24.17 7.04
C TRP A 185 20.25 24.60 8.49
N CYS A 186 20.89 23.75 9.31
CA CYS A 186 21.24 24.07 10.70
C CYS A 186 22.06 25.36 10.85
N GLN A 187 22.92 25.66 9.87
CA GLN A 187 23.83 26.81 9.91
C GLN A 187 23.16 28.12 9.51
N VAL A 188 22.20 28.08 8.59
CA VAL A 188 21.66 29.30 7.97
C VAL A 188 20.21 29.59 8.32
N ALA A 189 19.42 28.55 8.64
CA ALA A 189 17.98 28.69 8.83
C ALA A 189 17.61 29.12 10.26
N LEU A 190 18.57 29.07 11.19
CA LEU A 190 18.36 29.41 12.59
C LEU A 190 19.30 30.54 13.03
N THR A 191 18.82 31.37 13.96
CA THR A 191 19.62 32.46 14.55
C THR A 191 20.76 31.91 15.41
N THR A 192 20.53 30.77 16.07
CA THR A 192 21.55 29.99 16.77
C THR A 192 21.63 28.63 16.07
N PRO A 193 22.81 28.21 15.58
CA PRO A 193 22.95 26.95 14.87
C PRO A 193 22.48 25.75 15.71
N ALA A 194 21.72 24.85 15.09
CA ALA A 194 21.32 23.59 15.70
C ALA A 194 22.48 22.57 15.69
N ASP A 195 22.55 21.73 16.72
CA ASP A 195 23.42 20.53 16.71
C ASP A 195 22.81 19.49 15.76
N TYR A 196 23.55 19.09 14.73
CA TYR A 196 23.15 18.06 13.77
C TYR A 196 23.87 16.74 14.06
N ARG A 197 23.11 15.64 14.13
CA ARG A 197 23.65 14.29 14.27
C ARG A 197 23.09 13.35 13.21
N GLU A 198 23.96 12.55 12.62
CA GLU A 198 23.62 11.55 11.59
C GLU A 198 23.11 10.23 12.19
N ASP A 199 22.47 10.31 13.35
CA ASP A 199 21.95 9.16 14.10
C ASP A 199 20.53 8.81 13.63
N TRP A 200 20.27 7.53 13.46
CA TRP A 200 18.96 7.00 13.05
C TRP A 200 17.98 6.91 14.23
N THR A 201 18.48 6.93 15.46
CA THR A 201 17.63 6.86 16.64
C THR A 201 16.98 8.22 16.93
N PRO A 202 15.65 8.26 17.15
CA PRO A 202 14.99 9.45 17.70
C PRO A 202 15.49 9.59 19.15
N GLY A 203 16.42 10.50 19.39
CA GLY A 203 17.06 10.64 20.71
C GLY A 203 16.04 10.86 21.84
N THR A 204 16.42 10.56 23.07
CA THR A 204 15.54 10.69 24.23
C THR A 204 15.03 12.12 24.43
N ASP A 205 13.74 12.21 24.75
CA ASP A 205 12.84 13.37 24.73
C ASP A 205 13.11 14.41 25.84
N ALA A 206 14.37 14.62 26.21
CA ALA A 206 14.73 15.62 27.22
C ALA A 206 14.44 17.02 26.65
N ALA A 207 13.37 17.66 27.15
CA ALA A 207 12.94 19.01 26.80
C ALA A 207 14.09 20.00 26.96
N THR A 208 14.77 20.28 25.86
CA THR A 208 15.89 21.22 25.80
C THR A 208 15.44 22.43 24.98
N PRO A 209 15.64 23.66 25.47
CA PRO A 209 15.22 24.87 24.74
C PRO A 209 16.06 25.16 23.49
N ALA A 210 17.19 24.47 23.33
CA ALA A 210 18.05 24.57 22.17
C ALA A 210 17.59 23.61 21.05
N PRO A 211 17.57 24.07 19.78
CA PRO A 211 17.19 23.24 18.65
C PRO A 211 18.25 22.15 18.38
N ARG A 212 17.79 20.91 18.23
CA ARG A 212 18.63 19.75 17.86
C ARG A 212 18.03 19.04 16.67
N ILE A 213 18.86 18.60 15.73
CA ILE A 213 18.44 17.86 14.55
C ILE A 213 19.14 16.51 14.50
N ARG A 214 18.37 15.46 14.25
CA ARG A 214 18.87 14.10 14.02
C ARG A 214 18.38 13.60 12.68
N LEU A 215 19.16 12.78 11.98
CA LEU A 215 18.70 12.17 10.73
C LEU A 215 17.40 11.38 10.95
N ALA A 216 17.38 10.51 11.95
CA ALA A 216 16.22 9.79 12.51
C ALA A 216 15.10 9.49 11.48
N PRO A 217 15.37 8.62 10.49
CA PRO A 217 14.42 8.35 9.43
C PRO A 217 13.21 7.57 9.94
N ALA A 218 12.02 7.97 9.49
CA ALA A 218 10.75 7.31 9.86
C ALA A 218 9.78 7.24 8.69
N LEU A 219 8.95 6.20 8.65
CA LEU A 219 7.72 6.22 7.87
C LEU A 219 6.64 6.91 8.70
N VAL A 220 6.10 7.99 8.16
CA VAL A 220 5.03 8.78 8.80
C VAL A 220 3.80 8.70 7.93
N VAL A 221 2.70 8.24 8.54
CA VAL A 221 1.39 8.28 7.90
C VAL A 221 0.90 9.70 7.95
N ARG A 222 0.60 10.26 6.78
CA ARG A 222 -0.03 11.57 6.71
C ARG A 222 -1.53 11.37 6.64
N PRO A 223 -2.32 12.16 7.39
CA PRO A 223 -3.75 12.20 7.15
C PRO A 223 -3.96 12.55 5.67
N PRO A 224 -4.88 11.86 4.94
CA PRO A 224 -4.99 11.92 3.49
C PRO A 224 -4.93 13.37 3.01
N GLY A 225 -3.79 13.69 2.41
CA GLY A 225 -3.31 15.03 2.25
C GLY A 225 -4.08 15.69 1.13
N ARG A 226 -4.81 16.77 1.45
CA ARG A 226 -5.23 17.74 0.42
C ARG A 226 -4.03 18.49 -0.19
N ALA A 227 -2.79 18.09 0.12
CA ALA A 227 -1.55 18.54 -0.52
C ALA A 227 -1.55 18.20 -2.00
N ALA A 228 -1.91 16.96 -2.37
CA ALA A 228 -2.08 16.59 -3.78
C ALA A 228 -3.08 17.52 -4.50
N ILE A 229 -4.15 17.94 -3.81
CA ILE A 229 -5.15 18.89 -4.33
C ILE A 229 -4.58 20.30 -4.44
N ALA A 230 -3.85 20.79 -3.42
CA ALA A 230 -3.23 22.11 -3.45
C ALA A 230 -2.13 22.22 -4.51
N ASP A 231 -1.31 21.17 -4.66
CA ASP A 231 -0.23 21.07 -5.66
C ASP A 231 -0.80 20.91 -7.07
N HIS A 232 -1.90 20.17 -7.21
CA HIS A 232 -2.66 20.12 -8.46
C HIS A 232 -3.16 21.51 -8.87
N HIS A 233 -3.75 22.28 -7.95
CA HIS A 233 -4.18 23.66 -8.24
C HIS A 233 -2.98 24.59 -8.52
N ALA A 234 -1.85 24.43 -7.83
CA ALA A 234 -0.62 25.17 -8.11
C ALA A 234 -0.05 24.85 -9.51
N ARG A 235 -0.12 23.59 -9.94
CA ARG A 235 0.25 23.16 -11.29
C ARG A 235 -0.70 23.72 -12.34
N LEU A 236 -2.01 23.73 -12.08
CA LEU A 236 -2.96 24.36 -13.00
C LEU A 236 -2.70 25.87 -13.13
N LEU A 237 -2.37 26.55 -12.02
CA LEU A 237 -1.98 27.96 -12.03
C LEU A 237 -0.73 28.22 -12.89
N SER A 238 0.29 27.37 -12.83
CA SER A 238 1.51 27.54 -13.63
C SER A 238 1.30 27.28 -15.13
N LEU A 239 0.23 26.57 -15.49
CA LEU A 239 -0.15 26.29 -16.87
C LEU A 239 -1.04 27.38 -17.49
N LEU A 240 -1.71 28.22 -16.69
CA LEU A 240 -2.58 29.30 -17.18
C LEU A 240 -1.92 30.28 -18.19
N PRO A 241 -0.62 30.61 -18.11
CA PRO A 241 0.03 31.44 -19.14
C PRO A 241 -0.01 30.82 -20.55
N ARG A 242 -0.24 29.51 -20.66
CA ARG A 242 -0.40 28.78 -21.94
C ARG A 242 -1.84 28.78 -22.46
N GLY A 243 -2.77 29.40 -21.74
CA GLY A 243 -4.20 29.40 -22.01
C GLY A 243 -5.01 28.70 -20.91
N VAL A 244 -6.29 29.05 -20.80
CA VAL A 244 -7.23 28.37 -19.90
C VAL A 244 -7.67 27.06 -20.55
N PRO A 245 -7.48 25.89 -19.90
CA PRO A 245 -7.97 24.63 -20.45
C PRO A 245 -9.49 24.66 -20.67
N ASP A 246 -9.99 24.10 -21.77
CA ASP A 246 -11.40 24.16 -22.15
C ASP A 246 -12.37 23.70 -21.05
N GLY A 247 -11.99 22.70 -20.25
CA GLY A 247 -12.80 22.24 -19.12
C GLY A 247 -12.95 23.31 -18.03
N LEU A 248 -11.91 24.10 -17.78
CA LEU A 248 -11.93 25.21 -16.84
C LEU A 248 -12.59 26.44 -17.45
N ALA A 249 -12.33 26.72 -18.73
CA ALA A 249 -12.95 27.79 -19.52
C ALA A 249 -14.48 27.74 -19.43
N ARG A 250 -15.05 26.53 -19.56
CA ARG A 250 -16.49 26.27 -19.43
C ARG A 250 -17.08 26.59 -18.04
N LEU A 251 -16.24 26.65 -17.00
CA LEU A 251 -16.66 26.99 -15.63
C LEU A 251 -16.50 28.48 -15.33
N VAL A 252 -15.54 29.15 -15.96
CA VAL A 252 -15.19 30.55 -15.65
C VAL A 252 -15.72 31.56 -16.67
N SER A 253 -16.10 31.12 -17.87
CA SER A 253 -16.48 32.00 -18.97
C SER A 253 -18.00 32.09 -19.12
N PRO A 254 -18.64 33.26 -18.87
CA PRO A 254 -20.09 33.41 -18.99
C PRO A 254 -20.60 33.35 -20.45
N ALA A 255 -19.71 33.48 -21.44
CA ALA A 255 -20.04 33.40 -22.86
C ALA A 255 -20.09 31.96 -23.40
N GLN A 256 -19.42 31.01 -22.74
CA GLN A 256 -19.54 29.59 -23.03
C GLN A 256 -20.72 29.06 -22.22
N LYS A 257 -21.67 28.37 -22.88
CA LYS A 257 -22.93 27.91 -22.24
C LYS A 257 -22.64 27.31 -20.86
N PRO A 258 -23.12 27.93 -19.77
CA PRO A 258 -22.90 27.39 -18.43
C PRO A 258 -23.63 26.05 -18.36
N GLN A 259 -22.89 24.94 -18.26
CA GLN A 259 -23.49 23.66 -17.90
C GLN A 259 -23.87 23.61 -16.41
N VAL A 260 -23.46 24.62 -15.64
CA VAL A 260 -23.87 24.80 -14.24
C VAL A 260 -25.16 25.61 -14.21
N MET A 261 -26.29 24.89 -14.18
CA MET A 261 -27.61 25.47 -13.99
C MET A 261 -27.95 25.45 -12.49
N HIS A 262 -27.99 26.62 -11.87
CA HIS A 262 -28.50 26.73 -10.50
C HIS A 262 -30.03 26.65 -10.52
N ILE A 263 -30.58 25.53 -10.08
CA ILE A 263 -32.02 25.32 -9.97
C ILE A 263 -32.41 25.73 -8.54
N PRO A 264 -33.13 26.86 -8.34
CA PRO A 264 -33.66 27.17 -7.03
C PRO A 264 -34.67 26.06 -6.63
N GLU A 265 -34.55 25.51 -5.42
CA GLU A 265 -35.51 24.54 -4.87
C GLU A 265 -36.88 25.23 -4.73
N ARG A 266 -37.71 25.15 -5.78
CA ARG A 266 -39.07 25.72 -5.79
C ARG A 266 -40.13 24.68 -5.43
N ALA A 267 -39.95 23.44 -5.86
CA ALA A 267 -40.79 22.30 -5.49
C ALA A 267 -39.99 20.98 -5.56
N PRO A 268 -40.31 19.95 -4.74
CA PRO A 268 -39.54 18.70 -4.61
C PRO A 268 -39.28 17.97 -5.94
N GLU A 269 -40.26 18.00 -6.84
CA GLU A 269 -40.27 17.33 -8.14
C GLU A 269 -39.51 18.08 -9.25
N THR A 270 -39.17 19.36 -9.04
CA THR A 270 -38.59 20.20 -10.10
C THR A 270 -37.21 19.70 -10.58
N VAL A 271 -36.37 19.27 -9.64
CA VAL A 271 -35.02 18.77 -9.93
C VAL A 271 -35.07 17.34 -10.51
N PRO A 272 -35.82 16.38 -9.93
CA PRO A 272 -36.04 15.07 -10.51
C PRO A 272 -36.57 15.09 -11.95
N ASP A 273 -37.61 15.89 -12.25
CA ASP A 273 -38.22 15.93 -13.57
C ASP A 273 -37.29 16.50 -14.64
N LEU A 274 -36.52 17.51 -14.27
CA LEU A 274 -35.53 18.11 -15.15
C LEU A 274 -34.37 17.14 -15.43
N LEU A 275 -33.90 16.42 -14.41
CA LEU A 275 -32.88 15.39 -14.58
C LEU A 275 -33.39 14.23 -15.45
N ALA A 276 -34.60 13.74 -15.20
CA ALA A 276 -35.23 12.72 -16.01
C ALA A 276 -35.35 13.17 -17.48
N GLY A 277 -35.78 14.42 -17.71
CA GLY A 277 -35.88 15.00 -19.04
C GLY A 277 -34.54 15.20 -19.76
N LEU A 278 -33.46 15.50 -19.03
CA LEU A 278 -32.12 15.64 -19.59
C LEU A 278 -31.50 14.27 -19.92
N LEU A 279 -31.63 13.31 -19.00
CA LEU A 279 -31.16 11.93 -19.18
C LEU A 279 -31.88 11.23 -20.34
N ALA A 280 -33.22 11.39 -20.46
CA ALA A 280 -34.00 10.84 -21.56
C ALA A 280 -33.59 11.39 -22.94
N ARG A 281 -33.00 12.60 -22.99
CA ARG A 281 -32.42 13.20 -24.20
C ARG A 281 -30.96 12.78 -24.45
N GLY A 282 -30.43 11.87 -23.64
CA GLY A 282 -29.06 11.36 -23.75
C GLY A 282 -27.99 12.28 -23.14
N HIS A 283 -28.37 13.29 -22.35
CA HIS A 283 -27.40 14.17 -21.70
C HIS A 283 -26.84 13.53 -20.43
N ARG A 284 -25.52 13.58 -20.26
CA ARG A 284 -24.85 13.24 -19.00
C ARG A 284 -24.88 14.46 -18.07
N VAL A 285 -25.40 14.31 -16.86
CA VAL A 285 -25.58 15.41 -15.91
C VAL A 285 -24.87 15.09 -14.60
N LEU A 286 -24.04 16.02 -14.13
CA LEU A 286 -23.43 15.96 -12.80
C LEU A 286 -24.24 16.85 -11.85
N VAL A 287 -24.72 16.29 -10.74
CA VAL A 287 -25.51 17.00 -9.75
C VAL A 287 -24.71 17.14 -8.46
N ALA A 288 -24.52 18.36 -7.98
CA ALA A 288 -23.93 18.63 -6.68
C ALA A 288 -25.05 18.95 -5.67
N THR A 289 -25.21 18.12 -4.65
CA THR A 289 -26.16 18.32 -3.54
C THR A 289 -25.43 18.72 -2.27
N SER A 290 -26.14 19.32 -1.31
CA SER A 290 -25.58 19.82 -0.04
C SER A 290 -25.08 18.73 0.93
N GLY A 291 -25.34 17.46 0.65
CA GLY A 291 -24.84 16.32 1.43
C GLY A 291 -25.46 14.97 1.03
N PRO A 292 -25.08 13.87 1.71
CA PRO A 292 -25.54 12.52 1.39
C PRO A 292 -27.06 12.34 1.55
N ALA A 293 -27.67 12.99 2.56
CA ALA A 293 -29.12 12.95 2.75
C ALA A 293 -29.90 13.56 1.57
N ALA A 294 -29.42 14.70 1.05
CA ALA A 294 -30.02 15.36 -0.12
C ALA A 294 -29.83 14.52 -1.40
N SER A 295 -28.68 13.85 -1.53
CA SER A 295 -28.41 12.93 -2.65
C SER A 295 -29.36 11.71 -2.61
N ALA A 296 -29.58 11.13 -1.43
CA ALA A 296 -30.50 10.00 -1.24
C ALA A 296 -31.96 10.39 -1.52
N ALA A 297 -32.40 11.56 -1.04
CA ALA A 297 -33.74 12.08 -1.30
C ALA A 297 -33.98 12.32 -2.80
N LEU A 298 -32.98 12.87 -3.51
CA LEU A 298 -33.05 13.07 -4.96
C LEU A 298 -33.14 11.74 -5.71
N ARG A 299 -32.33 10.75 -5.34
CA ARG A 299 -32.38 9.41 -5.97
C ARG A 299 -33.74 8.73 -5.75
N ALA A 300 -34.31 8.84 -4.55
CA ALA A 300 -35.61 8.26 -4.23
C ALA A 300 -36.75 8.89 -5.05
N ALA A 301 -36.59 10.15 -5.47
CA ALA A 301 -37.55 10.86 -6.30
C ALA A 301 -37.42 10.55 -7.81
N LEU A 302 -36.36 9.86 -8.25
CA LEU A 302 -36.18 9.47 -9.65
C LEU A 302 -36.91 8.16 -9.98
N PRO A 303 -37.39 7.98 -11.23
CA PRO A 303 -37.92 6.69 -11.68
C PRO A 303 -36.90 5.54 -11.49
N PRO A 304 -37.33 4.32 -11.13
CA PRO A 304 -36.42 3.23 -10.74
C PRO A 304 -35.34 2.90 -11.78
N GLY A 305 -35.71 2.86 -13.06
CA GLY A 305 -34.78 2.61 -14.16
C GLY A 305 -33.75 3.73 -14.36
N LEU A 306 -34.08 4.98 -14.01
CA LEU A 306 -33.14 6.11 -14.07
C LEU A 306 -32.27 6.19 -12.81
N ALA A 307 -32.82 5.87 -11.64
CA ALA A 307 -32.06 5.80 -10.39
C ALA A 307 -30.89 4.81 -10.47
N ALA A 308 -31.08 3.67 -11.14
CA ALA A 308 -30.04 2.69 -11.39
C ALA A 308 -28.88 3.21 -12.28
N LEU A 309 -29.12 4.23 -13.09
CA LEU A 309 -28.12 4.87 -13.95
C LEU A 309 -27.36 6.01 -13.26
N THR A 310 -27.71 6.35 -12.02
CA THR A 310 -27.06 7.42 -11.25
C THR A 310 -25.89 6.89 -10.43
N ALA A 311 -24.68 7.41 -10.66
CA ALA A 311 -23.54 7.20 -9.76
C ALA A 311 -23.62 8.19 -8.60
N THR A 312 -23.59 7.70 -7.35
CA THR A 312 -23.45 8.53 -6.14
C THR A 312 -22.06 8.34 -5.54
N ASP A 313 -21.86 8.66 -4.26
CA ASP A 313 -20.54 8.60 -3.58
C ASP A 313 -19.69 7.36 -3.87
N GLN A 314 -18.40 7.46 -3.56
CA GLN A 314 -17.38 6.49 -3.95
C GLN A 314 -17.67 5.06 -3.45
N ALA A 315 -18.29 4.91 -2.27
CA ALA A 315 -18.68 3.62 -1.72
C ALA A 315 -19.85 2.98 -2.51
N THR A 316 -20.83 3.79 -2.90
CA THR A 316 -21.99 3.33 -3.69
C THR A 316 -21.63 3.14 -5.17
N ALA A 317 -20.72 3.96 -5.72
CA ALA A 317 -20.22 3.82 -7.08
C ALA A 317 -19.46 2.51 -7.30
N ALA A 318 -18.69 2.06 -6.29
CA ALA A 318 -18.05 0.75 -6.29
C ALA A 318 -19.10 -0.37 -6.33
N GLN A 319 -20.14 -0.30 -5.47
CA GLN A 319 -21.22 -1.29 -5.46
C GLN A 319 -22.02 -1.35 -6.77
N VAL A 320 -22.24 -0.20 -7.43
CA VAL A 320 -22.92 -0.16 -8.75
C VAL A 320 -22.01 -0.70 -9.86
N ALA A 321 -20.69 -0.41 -9.81
CA ALA A 321 -19.73 -0.98 -10.76
C ALA A 321 -19.58 -2.51 -10.61
N ASP A 322 -19.74 -3.02 -9.39
CA ASP A 322 -19.79 -4.45 -9.09
C ASP A 322 -21.12 -5.07 -9.56
N ALA A 323 -22.26 -4.42 -9.31
CA ALA A 323 -23.56 -4.87 -9.80
C ALA A 323 -23.67 -4.88 -11.34
N ILE A 324 -23.02 -3.92 -12.03
CA ILE A 324 -22.92 -3.91 -13.50
C ILE A 324 -22.03 -5.04 -14.01
N ARG A 325 -20.99 -5.43 -13.25
CA ARG A 325 -20.15 -6.60 -13.54
C ARG A 325 -20.89 -7.92 -13.31
N GLU A 326 -21.77 -7.97 -12.32
CA GLU A 326 -22.57 -9.17 -11.99
C GLU A 326 -23.82 -9.32 -12.87
N ALA A 327 -24.29 -8.25 -13.50
CA ALA A 327 -25.38 -8.32 -14.48
C ALA A 327 -24.88 -8.98 -15.78
N ALA A 328 -25.23 -10.26 -15.97
CA ALA A 328 -24.95 -10.96 -17.22
C ALA A 328 -25.54 -10.18 -18.41
N PRO A 329 -24.74 -9.85 -19.44
CA PRO A 329 -25.21 -9.06 -20.57
C PRO A 329 -26.28 -9.82 -21.34
N ASP A 330 -27.29 -9.11 -21.84
CA ASP A 330 -28.26 -9.63 -22.82
C ASP A 330 -27.54 -9.89 -24.15
N LEU A 331 -26.87 -11.04 -24.20
CA LEU A 331 -26.13 -11.54 -25.34
C LEU A 331 -27.07 -11.78 -26.53
N ALA A 332 -28.32 -12.18 -26.29
CA ALA A 332 -29.30 -12.41 -27.35
C ALA A 332 -29.66 -11.10 -28.07
N GLY A 333 -29.92 -10.03 -27.33
CA GLY A 333 -30.16 -8.70 -27.90
C GLY A 333 -28.93 -8.09 -28.57
N ALA A 334 -27.71 -8.46 -28.13
CA ALA A 334 -26.47 -8.07 -28.81
C ALA A 334 -26.25 -8.84 -30.12
N THR A 335 -26.50 -10.15 -30.13
CA THR A 335 -26.37 -11.00 -31.32
C THR A 335 -27.38 -10.63 -32.40
N GLU A 336 -28.61 -10.23 -32.05
CA GLU A 336 -29.60 -9.76 -33.03
C GLU A 336 -29.20 -8.40 -33.65
N ARG A 337 -28.58 -7.51 -32.87
CA ARG A 337 -28.02 -6.24 -33.38
C ARG A 337 -26.81 -6.48 -34.29
N GLU A 338 -25.98 -7.46 -33.95
CA GLU A 338 -24.83 -7.87 -34.77
C GLU A 338 -25.28 -8.48 -36.10
N LYS A 339 -26.29 -9.37 -36.10
CA LYS A 339 -26.90 -9.90 -37.33
C LYS A 339 -27.52 -8.79 -38.19
N ALA A 340 -28.22 -7.83 -37.56
CA ALA A 340 -28.80 -6.70 -38.28
C ALA A 340 -27.71 -5.79 -38.90
N ALA A 341 -26.58 -5.60 -38.21
CA ALA A 341 -25.44 -4.85 -38.74
C ALA A 341 -24.73 -5.61 -39.87
N ALA A 342 -24.58 -6.94 -39.76
CA ALA A 342 -23.99 -7.79 -40.79
C ALA A 342 -24.83 -7.81 -42.08
N LEU A 343 -26.16 -7.87 -41.96
CA LEU A 343 -27.09 -7.73 -43.08
C LEU A 343 -26.94 -6.37 -43.78
N ARG A 344 -26.80 -5.28 -43.01
CA ARG A 344 -26.59 -3.93 -43.54
C ARG A 344 -25.25 -3.79 -44.26
N LEU A 345 -24.21 -4.50 -43.79
CA LEU A 345 -22.91 -4.55 -44.43
C LEU A 345 -22.96 -5.35 -45.75
N ALA A 346 -23.73 -6.43 -45.79
CA ALA A 346 -23.95 -7.21 -47.00
C ALA A 346 -24.72 -6.41 -48.06
N GLU A 347 -25.76 -5.65 -47.67
CA GLU A 347 -26.48 -4.73 -48.56
C GLU A 347 -25.58 -3.61 -49.11
N LEU A 348 -24.60 -3.14 -48.33
CA LEU A 348 -23.59 -2.17 -48.78
C LEU A 348 -22.56 -2.81 -49.74
N ARG A 349 -22.33 -4.13 -49.65
CA ARG A 349 -21.36 -4.86 -50.47
C ARG A 349 -21.91 -5.27 -51.84
N ASP A 350 -23.21 -5.51 -51.95
CA ASP A 350 -23.88 -5.88 -53.20
C ASP A 350 -24.31 -4.67 -54.05
N LYS A 351 -24.02 -3.45 -53.62
CA LYS A 351 -24.16 -2.26 -54.48
C LYS A 351 -23.06 -2.27 -55.55
N PRO A 352 -23.40 -2.20 -56.85
CA PRO A 352 -22.40 -2.11 -57.90
C PRO A 352 -21.60 -0.81 -57.77
N ASP A 353 -20.30 -0.90 -58.09
CA ASP A 353 -19.31 0.18 -58.11
C ASP A 353 -19.80 1.34 -59.01
N GLU A 354 -20.51 2.29 -58.43
CA GLU A 354 -20.61 3.64 -58.98
C GLU A 354 -19.27 4.34 -58.69
N PRO A 355 -18.61 4.90 -59.72
CA PRO A 355 -17.36 5.62 -59.50
C PRO A 355 -17.63 6.77 -58.52
N PRO A 356 -16.81 6.90 -57.46
CA PRO A 356 -17.06 7.91 -56.45
C PRO A 356 -16.94 9.31 -57.09
N PRO A 357 -17.84 10.26 -56.74
CA PRO A 357 -17.61 11.66 -57.09
C PRO A 357 -16.25 12.10 -56.48
N ASP A 358 -15.54 12.98 -57.18
CA ASP A 358 -14.25 13.56 -56.77
C ASP A 358 -14.43 14.28 -55.41
N ARG A 359 -14.30 13.53 -54.31
CA ARG A 359 -14.42 14.02 -52.93
C ARG A 359 -13.11 14.69 -52.52
N ARG A 360 -12.90 15.90 -53.04
CA ARG A 360 -12.03 16.90 -52.38
C ARG A 360 -12.79 17.74 -51.36
N ASP A 361 -14.09 17.52 -51.23
CA ASP A 361 -14.87 18.12 -50.16
C ASP A 361 -14.88 17.16 -48.96
N GLU A 362 -14.31 17.65 -47.86
CA GLU A 362 -14.22 17.00 -46.55
C GLU A 362 -15.58 16.43 -46.13
N ASP A 363 -15.61 15.16 -45.72
CA ASP A 363 -16.78 14.61 -45.04
C ASP A 363 -16.83 15.23 -43.63
N PRO A 364 -17.81 16.11 -43.33
CA PRO A 364 -17.77 16.94 -42.12
C PRO A 364 -17.79 16.12 -40.82
N ASP A 365 -18.23 14.87 -40.88
CA ASP A 365 -18.27 13.93 -39.74
C ASP A 365 -16.90 13.35 -39.36
N LEU A 366 -15.87 13.52 -40.19
CA LEU A 366 -14.50 13.04 -39.95
C LEU A 366 -13.49 14.17 -39.74
N SER A 367 -13.94 15.43 -39.76
CA SER A 367 -13.11 16.63 -39.58
C SER A 367 -12.52 16.79 -38.16
N TRP A 368 -12.98 15.98 -37.19
CA TRP A 368 -12.50 15.98 -35.81
C TRP A 368 -11.20 15.19 -35.60
N MET A 369 -10.77 14.38 -36.58
CA MET A 369 -9.49 13.70 -36.52
C MET A 369 -8.39 14.66 -37.00
N PRO A 370 -7.48 15.11 -36.11
CA PRO A 370 -6.47 16.09 -36.49
C PRO A 370 -5.50 15.47 -37.50
N VAL A 371 -5.47 16.01 -38.71
CA VAL A 371 -4.40 15.73 -39.67
C VAL A 371 -3.14 16.39 -39.11
N ARG A 372 -2.24 15.60 -38.53
CA ARG A 372 -0.94 16.12 -38.10
C ARG A 372 -0.20 16.66 -39.33
N PRO A 373 0.29 17.92 -39.30
CA PRO A 373 0.97 18.54 -40.45
C PRO A 373 2.26 17.81 -40.87
N ASP A 374 2.76 16.91 -40.04
CA ASP A 374 4.02 16.17 -40.23
C ASP A 374 3.81 14.75 -40.80
N MET A 375 2.56 14.34 -41.03
CA MET A 375 2.27 13.01 -41.59
C MET A 375 2.33 13.04 -43.12
N PRO A 376 2.89 11.98 -43.76
CA PRO A 376 2.93 11.90 -45.21
C PRO A 376 1.50 11.94 -45.80
N PRO A 377 1.31 12.58 -46.97
CA PRO A 377 -0.01 12.80 -47.58
C PRO A 377 -0.71 11.51 -48.05
N THR A 378 -0.02 10.38 -47.94
CA THR A 378 -0.58 9.05 -48.17
C THR A 378 -0.36 8.21 -46.92
N PRO A 379 -1.35 7.39 -46.51
CA PRO A 379 -1.18 6.52 -45.36
C PRO A 379 0.05 5.63 -45.57
N PRO A 380 0.81 5.31 -44.50
CA PRO A 380 2.08 4.59 -44.60
C PRO A 380 1.94 3.14 -45.09
N ILE A 381 0.71 2.65 -45.27
CA ILE A 381 0.40 1.36 -45.87
C ILE A 381 -0.58 1.55 -47.02
N SER A 382 -0.38 0.79 -48.09
CA SER A 382 -1.26 0.77 -49.26
C SER A 382 -2.61 0.11 -48.91
N ARG A 383 -3.63 0.37 -49.73
CA ARG A 383 -4.96 -0.26 -49.57
C ARG A 383 -4.88 -1.79 -49.64
N SER A 384 -3.97 -2.34 -50.44
CA SER A 384 -3.72 -3.79 -50.53
C SER A 384 -3.09 -4.36 -49.26
N GLU A 385 -2.11 -3.67 -48.68
CA GLU A 385 -1.48 -4.09 -47.41
C GLU A 385 -2.47 -3.97 -46.24
N ALA A 386 -3.32 -2.94 -46.23
CA ALA A 386 -4.38 -2.81 -45.25
C ALA A 386 -5.42 -3.95 -45.37
N ALA A 387 -5.76 -4.37 -46.59
CA ALA A 387 -6.65 -5.50 -46.82
C ALA A 387 -6.03 -6.84 -46.38
N GLU A 388 -4.74 -7.06 -46.63
CA GLU A 388 -4.00 -8.22 -46.09
C GLU A 388 -3.93 -8.22 -44.57
N LEU A 389 -3.73 -7.05 -43.94
CA LEU A 389 -3.75 -6.90 -42.49
C LEU A 389 -5.12 -7.27 -41.89
N VAL A 390 -6.21 -6.89 -42.56
CA VAL A 390 -7.57 -7.25 -42.13
C VAL A 390 -7.80 -8.76 -42.26
N VAL A 391 -7.29 -9.41 -43.31
CA VAL A 391 -7.35 -10.88 -43.46
C VAL A 391 -6.51 -11.57 -42.38
N LEU A 392 -5.30 -11.09 -42.11
CA LEU A 392 -4.41 -11.63 -41.07
C LEU A 392 -4.98 -11.46 -39.65
N LEU A 393 -5.71 -10.39 -39.39
CA LEU A 393 -6.44 -10.17 -38.14
C LEU A 393 -7.71 -11.02 -38.06
N ALA A 394 -8.37 -11.29 -39.18
CA ALA A 394 -9.53 -12.18 -39.24
C ALA A 394 -9.16 -13.66 -39.07
N GLU A 395 -7.95 -14.05 -39.47
CA GLU A 395 -7.37 -15.40 -39.30
C GLU A 395 -6.60 -15.57 -37.96
N GLU A 396 -6.83 -14.70 -36.98
CA GLU A 396 -6.17 -14.76 -35.66
C GLU A 396 -6.48 -16.08 -34.92
N SER A 397 -5.43 -16.88 -34.64
CA SER A 397 -5.49 -18.02 -33.73
C SER A 397 -5.50 -17.56 -32.26
N PRO A 398 -6.16 -18.29 -31.33
CA PRO A 398 -6.22 -17.94 -29.90
C PRO A 398 -4.84 -17.69 -29.26
N GLU A 399 -3.82 -18.46 -29.66
CA GLU A 399 -2.46 -18.33 -29.14
C GLU A 399 -1.77 -17.02 -29.58
N ARG A 400 -2.19 -16.44 -30.72
CA ARG A 400 -1.60 -15.22 -31.29
C ARG A 400 -2.24 -13.97 -30.68
N LYS A 401 -3.55 -14.03 -30.43
CA LYS A 401 -4.30 -13.04 -29.63
C LYS A 401 -3.82 -12.96 -28.17
N ALA A 402 -3.29 -14.07 -27.64
CA ALA A 402 -2.70 -14.09 -26.29
C ALA A 402 -1.31 -13.40 -26.22
N ARG A 403 -0.58 -13.25 -27.34
CA ARG A 403 0.74 -12.61 -27.35
C ARG A 403 0.68 -11.09 -27.18
N THR A 404 -0.39 -10.43 -27.61
CA THR A 404 -0.59 -8.99 -27.32
C THR A 404 -0.81 -8.71 -25.85
N ALA A 405 -1.14 -9.72 -25.03
CA ALA A 405 -1.17 -9.66 -23.58
C ALA A 405 0.15 -10.09 -22.92
N GLN A 406 1.07 -10.73 -23.65
CA GLN A 406 2.42 -11.01 -23.17
C GLN A 406 3.25 -9.73 -23.30
N ARG A 407 3.37 -9.00 -22.19
CA ARG A 407 4.42 -7.99 -22.07
C ARG A 407 5.75 -8.72 -21.84
N ASP A 408 6.81 -8.26 -22.49
CA ASP A 408 8.16 -8.59 -22.01
C ASP A 408 8.23 -8.27 -20.51
N VAL A 409 8.92 -9.12 -19.74
CA VAL A 409 9.14 -8.88 -18.32
C VAL A 409 9.74 -7.49 -18.19
N ASP A 410 9.07 -6.62 -17.42
CA ASP A 410 9.57 -5.27 -17.15
C ASP A 410 11.02 -5.39 -16.64
N PRO A 411 12.01 -4.77 -17.31
CA PRO A 411 13.40 -4.82 -16.85
C PRO A 411 13.57 -4.30 -15.42
N GLY A 412 12.68 -3.43 -14.94
CA GLY A 412 12.64 -2.96 -13.56
C GLY A 412 12.01 -3.95 -12.56
N ALA A 413 11.28 -4.96 -13.05
CA ALA A 413 10.79 -6.08 -12.25
C ALA A 413 11.81 -7.22 -12.14
N LEU A 414 12.89 -7.18 -12.94
CA LEU A 414 14.02 -8.09 -12.79
C LEU A 414 14.85 -7.67 -11.57
N PRO A 415 15.26 -8.63 -10.73
CA PRO A 415 16.13 -8.34 -9.61
C PRO A 415 17.45 -7.71 -10.11
N SER A 416 17.89 -6.63 -9.45
CA SER A 416 19.15 -5.98 -9.80
C SER A 416 20.32 -6.95 -9.64
N ALA A 417 21.38 -6.77 -10.42
CA ALA A 417 22.56 -7.62 -10.33
C ALA A 417 23.18 -7.64 -8.92
N ALA A 418 23.05 -6.53 -8.18
CA ALA A 418 23.47 -6.43 -6.78
C ALA A 418 22.58 -7.27 -5.85
N TYR A 419 21.26 -7.24 -6.04
CA TYR A 419 20.32 -8.07 -5.29
C TYR A 419 20.49 -9.57 -5.56
N VAL A 420 20.77 -9.95 -6.81
CA VAL A 420 21.14 -11.34 -7.12
C VAL A 420 22.43 -11.73 -6.42
N ARG A 421 23.42 -10.83 -6.35
CA ARG A 421 24.67 -11.10 -5.64
C ARG A 421 24.46 -11.25 -4.13
N THR A 422 23.61 -10.45 -3.50
CA THR A 422 23.29 -10.62 -2.07
C THR A 422 22.54 -11.91 -1.80
N LEU A 423 21.65 -12.35 -2.69
CA LEU A 423 21.01 -13.67 -2.57
C LEU A 423 22.03 -14.81 -2.67
N ILE A 424 23.00 -14.69 -3.59
CA ILE A 424 24.09 -15.66 -3.71
C ILE A 424 24.96 -15.66 -2.45
N ASP A 425 25.35 -14.49 -1.94
CA ASP A 425 26.18 -14.36 -0.74
C ASP A 425 25.43 -14.88 0.51
N ALA A 426 24.13 -14.64 0.61
CA ALA A 426 23.28 -15.15 1.68
C ALA A 426 23.15 -16.68 1.63
N GLU A 427 22.97 -17.26 0.44
CA GLU A 427 22.96 -18.71 0.24
C GLU A 427 24.31 -19.33 0.58
N VAL A 428 25.43 -18.72 0.17
CA VAL A 428 26.78 -19.15 0.53
C VAL A 428 26.97 -19.10 2.04
N ALA A 429 26.58 -18.02 2.71
CA ALA A 429 26.66 -17.90 4.15
C ALA A 429 25.75 -18.92 4.89
N ALA A 430 24.57 -19.23 4.33
CA ALA A 430 23.68 -20.27 4.84
C ALA A 430 24.29 -21.66 4.68
N ALA A 431 24.88 -21.96 3.53
CA ALA A 431 25.61 -23.19 3.29
C ALA A 431 26.82 -23.32 4.25
N GLU A 432 27.60 -22.26 4.46
CA GLU A 432 28.71 -22.26 5.41
C GLU A 432 28.25 -22.44 6.87
N ARG A 433 27.12 -21.85 7.27
CA ARG A 433 26.52 -22.10 8.59
C ARG A 433 26.08 -23.55 8.72
N ALA A 434 25.41 -24.11 7.70
CA ALA A 434 24.99 -25.50 7.69
C ALA A 434 26.19 -26.48 7.73
N GLU A 435 27.30 -26.14 7.07
CA GLU A 435 28.55 -26.90 7.13
C GLU A 435 29.23 -26.80 8.51
N ARG A 436 29.17 -25.63 9.17
CA ARG A 436 29.69 -25.47 10.55
C ARG A 436 28.84 -26.21 11.59
N ALA A 437 27.54 -26.34 11.36
CA ALA A 437 26.60 -27.08 12.21
C ALA A 437 26.44 -28.56 11.80
N LYS A 438 27.33 -29.06 10.94
CA LYS A 438 27.23 -30.40 10.36
C LYS A 438 27.54 -31.46 11.41
N THR A 439 26.52 -32.19 11.80
CA THR A 439 26.60 -33.36 12.68
C THR A 439 26.27 -34.60 11.86
N ASP A 440 26.67 -35.78 12.35
CA ASP A 440 26.32 -37.06 11.69
C ASP A 440 24.78 -37.22 11.57
N LEU A 441 24.03 -36.67 12.53
CA LEU A 441 22.57 -36.63 12.51
C LEU A 441 22.02 -35.71 11.42
N SER A 442 22.56 -34.48 11.27
CA SER A 442 22.07 -33.55 10.26
C SER A 442 22.37 -34.02 8.83
N GLN A 443 23.45 -34.77 8.61
CA GLN A 443 23.72 -35.42 7.32
C GLN A 443 22.70 -36.52 6.98
N ARG A 444 22.33 -37.35 7.96
CA ARG A 444 21.32 -38.41 7.77
C ARG A 444 19.92 -37.84 7.52
N LEU A 445 19.56 -36.77 8.22
CA LEU A 445 18.29 -36.06 8.00
C LEU A 445 18.23 -35.41 6.62
N ARG A 446 19.34 -34.82 6.14
CA ARG A 446 19.40 -34.21 4.79
C ARG A 446 19.22 -35.21 3.65
N ALA A 447 19.58 -36.47 3.88
CA ALA A 447 19.39 -37.57 2.93
C ALA A 447 18.03 -38.29 3.09
N SER A 448 17.20 -37.87 4.05
CA SER A 448 15.92 -38.51 4.35
C SER A 448 14.77 -37.92 3.53
N ASP A 449 13.72 -38.73 3.33
CA ASP A 449 12.52 -38.32 2.60
C ASP A 449 11.73 -37.23 3.35
N VAL A 450 11.07 -36.35 2.61
CA VAL A 450 10.28 -35.23 3.13
C VAL A 450 9.14 -35.72 4.03
N THR A 451 8.55 -36.89 3.73
CA THR A 451 7.50 -37.46 4.58
C THR A 451 8.01 -37.92 5.95
N LEU A 452 9.24 -38.46 6.00
CA LEU A 452 9.90 -38.85 7.24
C LEU A 452 10.28 -37.62 8.05
N LEU A 453 10.78 -36.56 7.39
CA LEU A 453 11.11 -35.30 8.06
C LEU A 453 9.88 -34.64 8.67
N ALA A 454 8.77 -34.58 7.95
CA ALA A 454 7.50 -34.05 8.46
C ALA A 454 6.99 -34.85 9.67
N ARG A 455 7.16 -36.18 9.66
CA ARG A 455 6.80 -37.03 10.80
C ARG A 455 7.69 -36.76 12.01
N LEU A 456 9.00 -36.67 11.81
CA LEU A 456 9.96 -36.38 12.89
C LEU A 456 9.72 -34.99 13.50
N ASP A 457 9.33 -34.01 12.70
CA ASP A 457 8.97 -32.67 13.16
C ASP A 457 7.67 -32.69 13.99
N GLY A 458 6.67 -33.47 13.56
CA GLY A 458 5.46 -33.73 14.33
C GLY A 458 5.77 -34.41 15.68
N ASP A 459 6.58 -35.46 15.68
CA ASP A 459 6.98 -36.17 16.90
C ASP A 459 7.80 -35.26 17.84
N ALA A 460 8.71 -34.45 17.29
CA ALA A 460 9.48 -33.46 18.05
C ALA A 460 8.59 -32.39 18.68
N SER A 461 7.55 -31.94 17.97
CA SER A 461 6.56 -30.99 18.50
C SER A 461 5.77 -31.56 19.68
N VAL A 462 5.39 -32.84 19.62
CA VAL A 462 4.73 -33.55 20.73
C VAL A 462 5.64 -33.64 21.95
N VAL A 463 6.91 -34.03 21.75
CA VAL A 463 7.90 -34.09 22.83
C VAL A 463 8.15 -32.72 23.43
N ALA A 464 8.29 -31.68 22.59
CA ALA A 464 8.46 -30.31 23.07
C ALA A 464 7.28 -29.87 23.93
N ALA A 465 6.04 -30.09 23.48
CA ALA A 465 4.85 -29.77 24.27
C ALA A 465 4.84 -30.47 25.63
N ALA A 466 5.14 -31.77 25.67
CA ALA A 466 5.22 -32.51 26.92
C ALA A 466 6.33 -31.99 27.86
N LEU A 467 7.47 -31.56 27.32
CA LEU A 467 8.53 -30.93 28.11
C LEU A 467 8.10 -29.58 28.67
N ARG A 468 7.35 -28.77 27.91
CA ARG A 468 6.78 -27.50 28.39
C ARG A 468 5.82 -27.71 29.55
N ASP A 469 4.94 -28.72 29.46
CA ASP A 469 3.98 -29.06 30.52
C ASP A 469 4.70 -29.49 31.83
N LEU A 470 5.93 -30.01 31.70
CA LEU A 470 6.80 -30.35 32.83
C LEU A 470 7.67 -29.17 33.31
N GLY A 471 7.52 -27.97 32.72
CA GLY A 471 8.32 -26.78 33.02
C GLY A 471 9.75 -26.83 32.47
N LEU A 472 10.04 -27.75 31.55
CA LEU A 472 11.37 -27.98 30.96
C LEU A 472 11.47 -27.33 29.57
N ASP A 473 11.30 -26.01 29.53
CA ASP A 473 11.41 -25.23 28.30
C ASP A 473 12.86 -25.04 27.84
N GLY A 474 13.08 -24.97 26.53
CA GLY A 474 14.37 -24.60 25.94
C GLY A 474 15.40 -25.73 25.88
N HIS A 475 16.66 -25.36 25.63
CA HIS A 475 17.73 -26.34 25.38
C HIS A 475 18.09 -27.10 26.67
N PRO A 476 18.22 -28.45 26.62
CA PRO A 476 18.63 -29.28 27.77
C PRO A 476 19.89 -28.84 28.52
N GLY A 477 20.81 -28.10 27.89
CA GLY A 477 22.02 -27.59 28.55
C GLY A 477 21.76 -26.46 29.55
N GLY A 478 20.60 -25.81 29.49
CA GLY A 478 20.18 -24.76 30.43
C GLY A 478 19.27 -25.24 31.55
N TRP A 479 18.90 -26.52 31.57
CA TRP A 479 18.00 -27.06 32.59
C TRP A 479 18.66 -27.10 33.96
N ASN A 480 17.89 -26.78 35.00
CA ASN A 480 18.39 -26.82 36.38
C ASN A 480 18.63 -28.29 36.81
N PRO A 481 19.87 -28.71 37.08
CA PRO A 481 20.17 -30.09 37.48
C PRO A 481 19.65 -30.45 38.88
N ALA A 482 19.18 -29.47 39.66
CA ALA A 482 18.49 -29.70 40.94
C ALA A 482 17.00 -30.01 40.78
N ASP A 483 16.43 -29.75 39.60
CA ASP A 483 15.03 -30.05 39.29
C ASP A 483 14.78 -31.56 39.27
N LEU A 484 13.73 -31.98 39.96
CA LEU A 484 13.33 -33.39 40.05
C LEU A 484 12.86 -33.92 38.70
N ALA A 485 12.23 -33.10 37.85
CA ALA A 485 11.80 -33.48 36.51
C ALA A 485 13.00 -33.75 35.60
N VAL A 486 14.03 -32.88 35.65
CA VAL A 486 15.28 -33.05 34.90
C VAL A 486 16.02 -34.33 35.32
N ARG A 487 16.10 -34.59 36.64
CA ARG A 487 16.72 -35.81 37.18
C ARG A 487 15.94 -37.06 36.80
N ALA A 488 14.62 -37.02 36.92
CA ALA A 488 13.72 -38.11 36.55
C ALA A 488 13.87 -38.46 35.06
N PHE A 489 13.80 -37.44 34.20
CA PHE A 489 13.94 -37.60 32.76
C PHE A 489 15.33 -38.12 32.37
N GLY A 490 16.39 -37.57 32.98
CA GLY A 490 17.76 -38.03 32.77
C GLY A 490 18.02 -39.45 33.27
N ASP A 491 17.39 -39.87 34.38
CA ASP A 491 17.46 -41.24 34.88
C ASP A 491 16.69 -42.21 33.99
N ALA A 492 15.53 -41.81 33.48
CA ALA A 492 14.74 -42.62 32.55
C ALA A 492 15.49 -42.85 31.22
N LEU A 493 16.05 -41.78 30.63
CA LEU A 493 16.82 -41.87 29.38
C LEU A 493 18.13 -42.64 29.52
N ALA A 494 18.77 -42.57 30.69
CA ALA A 494 19.98 -43.32 30.98
C ALA A 494 19.70 -44.76 31.47
N GLU A 495 18.43 -45.21 31.40
CA GLU A 495 17.95 -46.51 31.88
C GLU A 495 18.34 -46.81 33.34
N ARG A 496 18.51 -45.78 34.16
CA ARG A 496 18.84 -45.92 35.57
C ARG A 496 17.58 -46.28 36.34
N ARG A 497 17.65 -47.39 37.10
CA ARG A 497 16.55 -47.91 37.94
C ARG A 497 15.29 -48.28 37.14
N PRO A 498 15.39 -49.18 36.15
CA PRO A 498 14.30 -49.50 35.22
C PRO A 498 13.05 -50.05 35.92
N LEU A 499 13.21 -50.77 37.04
CA LEU A 499 12.11 -51.30 37.83
C LEU A 499 11.23 -50.21 38.46
N ILE A 500 11.84 -49.07 38.85
CA ILE A 500 11.11 -47.93 39.40
C ILE A 500 10.31 -47.26 38.30
N TRP A 501 10.91 -47.05 37.13
CA TRP A 501 10.22 -46.45 35.98
C TRP A 501 9.10 -47.33 35.43
N ALA A 502 9.29 -48.64 35.37
CA ALA A 502 8.24 -49.59 35.02
C ALA A 502 7.05 -49.49 35.98
N ARG A 503 7.32 -49.37 37.29
CA ARG A 503 6.27 -49.19 38.29
C ARG A 503 5.57 -47.85 38.19
N VAL A 504 6.30 -46.77 37.91
CA VAL A 504 5.73 -45.43 37.68
C VAL A 504 4.81 -45.44 36.45
N SER A 505 5.25 -46.06 35.35
CA SER A 505 4.45 -46.21 34.12
C SER A 505 3.17 -47.03 34.35
N GLU A 506 3.26 -48.13 35.12
CA GLU A 506 2.09 -48.92 35.52
C GLU A 506 1.11 -48.07 36.34
N MET A 507 1.62 -47.23 37.25
CA MET A 507 0.81 -46.36 38.10
C MET A 507 0.23 -45.14 37.37
N THR A 508 0.77 -44.72 36.20
CA THR A 508 0.23 -43.61 35.41
C THR A 508 -1.24 -43.83 35.04
N SER A 509 -1.60 -45.06 34.66
CA SER A 509 -2.98 -45.41 34.33
C SER A 509 -3.95 -45.20 35.51
N ARG A 510 -3.50 -45.52 36.73
CA ARG A 510 -4.26 -45.33 37.97
C ARG A 510 -4.35 -43.86 38.35
N ALA A 511 -3.26 -43.09 38.16
CA ALA A 511 -3.24 -41.65 38.40
C ALA A 511 -4.21 -40.90 37.46
N GLN A 512 -4.19 -41.21 36.16
CA GLN A 512 -5.12 -40.62 35.17
C GLN A 512 -6.58 -41.03 35.41
N TRP A 513 -6.81 -42.24 35.92
CA TRP A 513 -8.15 -42.63 36.35
C TRP A 513 -8.59 -41.82 37.58
N ALA A 514 -7.72 -41.67 38.58
CA ALA A 514 -8.02 -40.90 39.78
C ALA A 514 -8.26 -39.41 39.49
N GLU A 515 -7.46 -38.82 38.59
CA GLU A 515 -7.63 -37.44 38.15
C GLU A 515 -8.97 -37.23 37.44
N ARG A 516 -9.36 -38.13 36.53
CA ARG A 516 -10.68 -38.09 35.89
C ARG A 516 -11.82 -38.27 36.89
N ALA A 517 -11.67 -39.20 37.83
CA ALA A 517 -12.66 -39.41 38.89
C ALA A 517 -12.79 -38.18 39.81
N LEU A 518 -11.69 -37.49 40.10
CA LEU A 518 -11.70 -36.22 40.86
C LEU A 518 -12.32 -35.08 40.07
N ALA A 519 -12.06 -34.99 38.76
CA ALA A 519 -12.70 -34.00 37.90
C ALA A 519 -14.22 -34.22 37.80
N ASP A 520 -14.65 -35.48 37.71
CA ASP A 520 -16.06 -35.87 37.68
C ASP A 520 -16.79 -35.61 39.02
N LEU A 521 -16.06 -35.61 40.13
CA LEU A 521 -16.60 -35.27 41.47
C LEU A 521 -16.88 -33.77 41.65
N GLY A 522 -16.45 -32.90 40.73
CA GLY A 522 -16.81 -31.48 40.70
C GLY A 522 -16.58 -30.73 42.03
N ALA A 523 -17.57 -29.93 42.46
CA ALA A 523 -17.51 -29.11 43.68
C ALA A 523 -17.89 -29.85 44.98
N HIS A 524 -17.89 -31.18 44.99
CA HIS A 524 -18.25 -31.95 46.18
C HIS A 524 -17.10 -31.98 47.18
N ARG A 525 -17.38 -31.53 48.41
CA ARG A 525 -16.43 -31.58 49.53
C ARG A 525 -16.35 -33.01 50.07
N VAL A 526 -15.21 -33.66 49.84
CA VAL A 526 -14.89 -34.96 50.43
C VAL A 526 -14.20 -34.75 51.76
N ASP A 527 -14.92 -34.94 52.87
CA ASP A 527 -14.31 -34.93 54.21
C ASP A 527 -13.69 -36.29 54.50
N LEU A 528 -12.35 -36.35 54.51
CA LEU A 528 -11.60 -37.53 54.93
C LEU A 528 -11.53 -37.58 56.47
N PRO A 529 -11.66 -38.76 57.10
CA PRO A 529 -11.47 -38.93 58.53
C PRO A 529 -10.08 -38.43 58.96
N ALA A 530 -9.98 -37.75 60.11
CA ALA A 530 -8.71 -37.20 60.61
C ALA A 530 -7.63 -38.27 60.90
N GLU A 531 -8.03 -39.53 61.05
CA GLU A 531 -7.15 -40.68 61.27
C GLU A 531 -6.96 -41.56 60.01
N ALA A 532 -7.39 -41.06 58.84
CA ALA A 532 -7.23 -41.77 57.59
C ALA A 532 -5.74 -41.93 57.24
N ASP A 533 -5.20 -43.14 57.43
CA ASP A 533 -3.91 -43.51 56.86
C ASP A 533 -4.06 -43.56 55.33
N LEU A 534 -3.56 -42.52 54.67
CA LEU A 534 -3.58 -42.41 53.21
C LEU A 534 -2.85 -43.59 52.54
N ARG A 535 -1.87 -44.22 53.21
CA ARG A 535 -1.22 -45.43 52.68
C ARG A 535 -2.11 -46.67 52.83
N GLY A 536 -2.80 -46.81 53.95
CA GLY A 536 -3.78 -47.89 54.17
C GLY A 536 -4.96 -47.82 53.21
N LEU A 537 -5.47 -46.61 52.94
CA LEU A 537 -6.54 -46.40 51.96
C LEU A 537 -6.10 -46.66 50.52
N ALA A 538 -4.88 -46.25 50.14
CA ALA A 538 -4.32 -46.52 48.81
C ALA A 538 -3.95 -48.00 48.59
N ALA A 539 -3.72 -48.77 49.66
CA ALA A 539 -3.47 -50.21 49.57
C ALA A 539 -4.77 -51.05 49.51
N ALA A 540 -5.90 -50.48 49.92
CA ALA A 540 -7.22 -51.12 49.92
C ALA A 540 -8.03 -50.86 48.63
N ALA A 541 -7.61 -49.88 47.82
CA ALA A 541 -8.13 -49.60 46.47
C ALA A 541 -7.24 -50.25 45.39
#